data_AF-A0A953GFX6-F1
#
_entry.id   AF-A0A953GFX6-F1
#
_cell.length_a   1.000
_cell.length_b   1.000
_cell.length_c   1.000
_cell.angle_alpha   90.00
_cell.angle_beta   90.00
_cell.angle_gamma   90.00
#
_symmetry.space_group_name_H-M   'P 1'
#
loop_
_entity.id
_entity.type
_entity.pdbx_description
1 polymer ?
#
loop_
_entity_poly.entity_id
_entity_poly.type
_entity_poly.pdbx_seq_one_letter_code
_entity_poly.pdbx_strand_id
1 'polypeptide(L)' 'MQKIKQKHLVLLAIGTFLSGSSIIIRHYVEVSDFTDGMLKGIGIGVMIYSIYRISRDKPSEKQ' A
#
# COMPACT_ATOMS: atom_id res chain seq x y z
N MET A 1 -20.45 -6.35 8.86
CA MET A 1 -18.99 -6.38 8.62
C MET A 1 -18.74 -6.52 7.12
N GLN A 2 -18.08 -5.53 6.48
CA GLN A 2 -17.69 -5.63 5.07
C GLN A 2 -16.73 -6.82 4.90
N LYS A 3 -17.04 -7.75 3.99
CA LYS A 3 -16.11 -8.84 3.64
C LYS A 3 -15.00 -8.29 2.76
N ILE A 4 -13.93 -7.82 3.38
CA ILE A 4 -12.70 -7.46 2.67
C ILE A 4 -12.09 -8.76 2.13
N LYS A 5 -11.87 -8.84 0.81
CA LYS A 5 -11.24 -10.00 0.20
C LYS A 5 -9.78 -10.10 0.64
N GLN A 6 -9.30 -11.32 0.91
CA GLN A 6 -7.92 -11.59 1.34
C GLN A 6 -6.87 -10.94 0.42
N LYS A 7 -7.10 -10.95 -0.90
CA LYS A 7 -6.21 -10.29 -1.87
C LYS A 7 -5.95 -8.81 -1.53
N HIS A 8 -6.97 -8.07 -1.11
CA HIS A 8 -6.84 -6.65 -0.81
C HIS A 8 -6.10 -6.41 0.50
N LEU A 9 -6.31 -7.29 1.49
CA LEU A 9 -5.52 -7.29 2.74
C LEU A 9 -4.04 -7.56 2.46
N VAL A 10 -3.74 -8.50 1.55
CA VAL A 10 -2.36 -8.78 1.13
C VAL A 10 -1.74 -7.55 0.45
N LEU A 11 -2.45 -6.87 -0.46
CA LEU A 11 -1.93 -5.63 -1.05
C LEU A 11 -1.67 -4.54 0.00
N LEU A 12 -2.57 -4.39 0.99
CA LEU A 12 -2.38 -3.44 2.09
C LEU A 12 -1.15 -3.79 2.94
N ALA A 13 -0.97 -5.07 3.25
CA ALA A 13 0.20 -5.55 4.00
C ALA A 13 1.50 -5.32 3.22
N ILE A 14 1.52 -5.59 1.92
CA ILE A 14 2.68 -5.34 1.05
C ILE A 14 3.04 -3.85 1.01
N GLY A 15 2.06 -2.98 0.82
CA GLY A 15 2.29 -1.54 0.80
C GLY A 15 2.82 -1.01 2.14
N THR A 16 2.27 -1.51 3.25
CA THR A 16 2.73 -1.17 4.62
C THR A 16 4.16 -1.65 4.84
N PHE A 17 4.48 -2.87 4.43
CA PHE A 17 5.81 -3.45 4.55
C PHE A 17 6.85 -2.67 3.74
N LEU A 18 6.54 -2.34 2.49
CA LEU A 18 7.41 -1.52 1.63
C LEU A 18 7.69 -0.15 2.27
N SER A 19 6.66 0.56 2.71
CA SER A 19 6.83 1.86 3.37
C SER A 19 7.64 1.76 4.67
N GLY A 20 7.38 0.75 5.50
CA GLY A 20 8.14 0.53 6.74
C GLY A 20 9.60 0.16 6.49
N SER A 21 9.86 -0.72 5.52
CA SER A 21 11.22 -1.13 5.14
C SER A 21 12.04 0.05 4.60
N SER A 22 11.44 0.96 3.83
CA SER A 22 12.12 2.16 3.33
C SER A 22 12.61 3.06 4.47
N ILE A 23 11.81 3.22 5.53
CA ILE A 23 12.20 4.00 6.72
C ILE A 23 13.40 3.35 7.42
N ILE A 24 13.36 2.03 7.59
CA ILE A 24 14.42 1.27 8.26
C ILE A 24 15.71 1.30 7.42
N ILE A 25 15.63 1.01 6.12
CA ILE A 25 16.81 0.96 5.24
C ILE A 25 17.50 2.32 5.20
N ARG A 26 16.75 3.42 5.12
CA ARG A 26 17.31 4.78 5.14
C ARG A 26 18.08 5.10 6.43
N HIS A 27 17.77 4.43 7.53
CA HIS A 27 18.50 4.61 8.80
C HIS A 27 19.89 3.95 8.77
N TYR A 28 20.05 2.86 8.03
CA TYR A 28 21.31 2.08 7.99
C TYR A 28 22.15 2.32 6.74
N VAL A 29 21.53 2.82 5.66
CA VAL A 29 22.17 3.01 4.36
C VAL A 29 21.79 4.38 3.81
N GLU A 30 22.77 5.13 3.29
CA GLU A 30 22.48 6.32 2.49
C GLU A 30 21.84 5.89 1.16
N VAL A 31 20.52 6.05 1.11
CA VAL A 31 19.72 5.83 -0.10
C VAL A 31 19.55 7.17 -0.80
N SER A 32 19.78 7.21 -2.12
CA SER A 32 19.50 8.41 -2.92
C SER A 32 18.06 8.90 -2.72
N ASP A 33 17.87 10.22 -2.65
CA ASP A 33 16.55 10.85 -2.49
C ASP A 33 15.52 10.35 -3.51
N PHE A 34 15.95 10.09 -4.74
CA PHE A 34 15.09 9.54 -5.78
C PHE A 34 14.58 8.13 -5.41
N THR A 35 15.47 7.27 -4.92
CA THR A 35 15.13 5.89 -4.57
C THR A 35 14.27 5.83 -3.31
N ASP A 36 14.57 6.67 -2.31
CA ASP A 36 13.74 6.79 -1.09
C ASP A 36 12.32 7.31 -1.43
N GLY A 37 12.24 8.35 -2.25
CA GLY A 37 10.97 8.88 -2.74
C GLY A 37 10.18 7.85 -3.55
N MET A 38 10.85 7.10 -4.42
CA MET A 38 10.23 6.05 -5.24
C MET A 38 9.69 4.90 -4.37
N LEU A 39 10.46 4.40 -3.41
CA LEU A 39 10.03 3.32 -2.50
C LEU A 39 8.81 3.72 -1.68
N LYS A 40 8.83 4.93 -1.11
CA LYS A 40 7.69 5.49 -0.36
C LYS A 40 6.48 5.68 -1.26
N GLY A 41 6.68 6.24 -2.45
CA GLY A 41 5.63 6.46 -3.44
C GLY A 41 4.96 5.17 -3.89
N ILE A 42 5.74 4.12 -4.17
CA ILE A 42 5.22 2.79 -4.52
C ILE A 42 4.44 2.20 -3.35
N GLY A 43 4.98 2.23 -2.13
CA GLY A 43 4.30 1.71 -0.94
C GLY A 43 2.94 2.39 -0.71
N ILE A 44 2.90 3.72 -0.76
CA ILE A 44 1.67 4.51 -0.64
C ILE A 44 0.71 4.22 -1.80
N GLY A 45 1.21 4.19 -3.04
CA GLY A 45 0.41 3.93 -4.22
C GLY A 45 -0.28 2.56 -4.17
N VAL A 46 0.42 1.52 -3.73
CA VAL A 46 -0.15 0.18 -3.55
C VAL A 46 -1.23 0.16 -2.47
N MET A 47 -1.03 0.87 -1.35
CA MET A 47 -2.05 0.99 -0.30
C MET A 47 -3.30 1.71 -0.81
N ILE A 48 -3.14 2.85 -1.49
CA ILE A 48 -4.26 3.60 -2.08
C ILE A 48 -4.99 2.75 -3.11
N TYR A 49 -4.26 2.05 -3.97
CA TYR A 49 -4.85 1.15 -4.97
C TYR A 49 -5.66 0.03 -4.31
N SER A 50 -5.15 -0.55 -3.22
CA SER A 50 -5.88 -1.55 -2.45
C SER A 50 -7.18 -0.99 -1.88
N ILE A 51 -7.14 0.19 -1.25
CA ILE A 51 -8.32 0.86 -0.69
C ILE A 51 -9.33 1.21 -1.78
N TYR A 52 -8.85 1.70 -2.93
CA TYR A 52 -9.69 1.99 -4.10
C TYR A 52 -10.39 0.73 -4.60
N ARG A 53 -9.67 -0.39 -4.70
CA ARG A 53 -10.24 -1.67 -5.12
C ARG A 53 -11.21 -2.25 -4.11
N ILE A 54 -10.94 -2.12 -2.81
CA ILE A 54 -11.91 -2.47 -1.75
C ILE A 54 -13.19 -1.66 -1.91
N SER A 55 -13.06 -0.36 -2.17
CA SER A 55 -14.19 0.55 -2.33
C SER A 55 -15.02 0.27 -3.58
N ARG A 56 -14.38 -0.13 -4.69
CA ARG A 56 -15.07 -0.55 -5.92
C ARG A 56 -15.64 -1.96 -5.90
N ASP A 57 -15.00 -2.89 -5.18
CA ASP A 57 -15.47 -4.26 -5.01
C ASP A 57 -16.65 -4.32 -4.02
N LYS A 58 -17.00 -3.21 -3.34
CA LYS A 58 -18.30 -3.09 -2.69
C LYS A 58 -19.35 -3.29 -3.77
N PRO A 59 -20.26 -4.28 -3.64
CA PRO A 59 -21.41 -4.32 -4.53
C PRO A 59 -22.08 -2.97 -4.39
N SER A 60 -22.21 -2.25 -5.51
CA SER A 60 -23.16 -1.16 -5.61
C SER A 60 -24.46 -1.72 -5.05
N GLU A 61 -24.88 -1.24 -3.87
CA GLU A 61 -26.30 -1.26 -3.55
C GLU A 61 -26.94 -0.56 -4.73
N LYS A 62 -27.49 -1.38 -5.64
CA LYS A 62 -28.49 -0.94 -6.59
C LYS A 62 -29.63 -0.45 -5.72
N GLN A 63 -29.63 0.85 -5.44
CA GLN A 63 -30.86 1.58 -5.20
C GLN A 63 -31.46 1.90 -6.56
#